data_AF-A0A6M4BHB2-F1
#
_entry.id   AF-A0A6M4BHB2-F1
#
_cell.length_a   1.000
_cell.length_b   1.000
_cell.length_c   1.000
_cell.angle_alpha   90.00
_cell.angle_beta   90.00
_cell.angle_gamma   90.00
#
_symmetry.space_group_name_H-M   'P 1'
#
loop_
_entity.id
_entity.type
_entity.pdbx_description
1 polymer ?
#
loop_
_entity_poly.entity_id
_entity_poly.type
_entity_poly.pdbx_seq_one_letter_code
_entity_poly.pdbx_strand_id
1 'polypeptide(L)'
;GEGPNAEVLKQREMEELEEKKKKRKRAAGLSSMKKIFENKEKLAEVQELEEEKVRIERQSKKAKLEEIKHERHDVKSFTYNSFDANHMRSKSSIIMCSGEWRDKLHPLIESWDWEAFEKEINDEHCIPKFNKLPTPVKITPYHCEAEIYEVDHNINELSAALEMVPCVNPLKPIKTRPTDTVLNAIKEISKERLLETSDVTEKLVDNNKIDMLPTLENLPDVVKNIKKGKREKLAKISGLTLDINKAKRFIPGQVINTPLGPMFIPGQTVETPSGPVFVPGLSVNTPAGPSLIPGHIVTNENTNEPFFLAGQVLQTSNGEEFVCGQTIKNKNDLHRFIEGQTVLSEEGLKFIPGKIINTGLEEVFVPGQTILTPEGVQFVPGQTVTEENGITF
;
A
#
# COMPACT_ATOMS: atom_id res chain seq x y z
N GLY A 1 -29.35 105.81 22.42
CA GLY A 1 -29.25 104.39 22.07
C GLY A 1 -29.82 104.25 20.68
N GLU A 2 -28.95 104.13 19.68
CA GLU A 2 -29.38 103.92 18.31
C GLU A 2 -29.01 102.48 17.96
N GLY A 3 -30.02 101.63 17.95
CA GLY A 3 -29.88 100.23 17.54
C GLY A 3 -29.39 100.16 16.09
N PRO A 4 -28.72 99.06 15.72
CA PRO A 4 -28.10 98.95 14.40
C PRO A 4 -29.15 99.09 13.28
N ASN A 5 -28.80 99.94 12.32
CA ASN A 5 -29.61 100.42 11.21
C ASN A 5 -30.24 99.27 10.41
N ALA A 6 -31.53 99.38 10.10
CA ALA A 6 -32.38 98.31 9.56
C ALA A 6 -31.89 97.72 8.21
N GLU A 7 -31.05 98.46 7.47
CA GLU A 7 -30.43 97.97 6.24
C GLU A 7 -29.41 96.85 6.46
N VAL A 8 -28.64 96.89 7.55
CA VAL A 8 -27.61 95.89 7.84
C VAL A 8 -28.23 94.54 8.25
N LEU A 9 -29.38 94.57 8.95
CA LEU A 9 -30.12 93.36 9.27
C LEU A 9 -30.70 92.69 8.02
N LYS A 10 -31.29 93.46 7.10
CA LYS A 10 -31.86 92.93 5.86
C LYS A 10 -30.81 92.32 4.94
N GLN A 11 -29.61 92.91 4.85
CA GLN A 11 -28.52 92.32 4.08
C GLN A 11 -28.05 90.97 4.65
N ARG A 12 -27.89 90.86 5.97
CA ARG A 12 -27.55 89.58 6.61
C ARG A 12 -28.61 88.51 6.41
N GLU A 13 -29.89 88.88 6.48
CA GLU A 13 -30.99 87.93 6.34
C GLU A 13 -31.09 87.38 4.90
N MET A 14 -30.84 88.23 3.89
CA MET A 14 -30.80 87.80 2.49
C MET A 14 -29.59 86.89 2.20
N GLU A 15 -28.42 87.20 2.76
CA GLU A 15 -27.20 86.40 2.56
C GLU A 15 -27.33 85.01 3.24
N GLU A 16 -27.92 84.96 4.44
CA GLU A 16 -28.18 83.69 5.14
C GLU A 16 -29.22 82.82 4.41
N LEU A 17 -30.25 83.44 3.81
CA LEU A 17 -31.22 82.74 2.97
C LEU A 17 -30.59 82.20 1.68
N GLU A 18 -29.65 82.93 1.08
CA GLU A 18 -28.96 82.49 -0.13
C GLU A 18 -27.99 81.33 0.16
N GLU A 19 -27.27 81.37 1.30
CA GLU A 19 -26.46 80.24 1.76
C GLU A 19 -27.31 78.99 2.07
N LYS A 20 -28.47 79.15 2.73
CA LYS A 20 -29.39 78.03 2.99
C LYS A 20 -29.91 77.43 1.69
N LYS A 21 -30.19 78.25 0.66
CA LYS A 21 -30.58 77.77 -0.68
C LYS A 21 -29.44 77.03 -1.38
N LYS A 22 -28.20 77.52 -1.30
CA LYS A 22 -27.01 76.85 -1.88
C LYS A 22 -26.74 75.49 -1.19
N LYS A 23 -26.84 75.41 0.15
CA LYS A 23 -26.69 74.15 0.90
C LYS A 23 -27.79 73.12 0.55
N ARG A 24 -29.05 73.55 0.40
CA ARG A 24 -30.16 72.67 -0.03
C ARG A 24 -29.97 72.14 -1.45
N LYS A 25 -29.50 72.96 -2.39
CA LYS A 25 -29.23 72.52 -3.78
C LYS A 25 -28.09 71.51 -3.86
N ARG A 26 -27.01 71.70 -3.08
CA ARG A 26 -25.90 70.72 -2.99
C ARG A 26 -26.37 69.39 -2.39
N ALA A 27 -27.20 69.41 -1.34
CA ALA A 27 -27.75 68.20 -0.73
C ALA A 27 -28.73 67.44 -1.66
N ALA A 28 -29.56 68.17 -2.42
CA ALA A 28 -30.47 67.56 -3.40
C ALA A 28 -29.73 66.90 -4.58
N GLY A 29 -28.65 67.53 -5.08
CA GLY A 29 -27.78 66.95 -6.11
C GLY A 29 -27.08 65.67 -5.65
N LEU A 30 -26.57 65.64 -4.41
CA LEU A 30 -25.97 64.47 -3.79
C LEU A 30 -26.97 63.32 -3.57
N SER A 31 -28.22 63.62 -3.19
CA SER A 31 -29.28 62.62 -3.04
C SER A 31 -29.72 62.00 -4.37
N SER A 32 -29.82 62.81 -5.44
CA SER A 32 -30.13 62.32 -6.78
C SER A 32 -29.00 61.45 -7.35
N MET A 33 -27.74 61.85 -7.15
CA MET A 33 -26.58 61.07 -7.61
C MET A 33 -26.48 59.73 -6.88
N LYS A 34 -26.73 59.70 -5.56
CA LYS A 34 -26.75 58.46 -4.78
C LYS A 34 -27.81 57.48 -5.28
N LYS A 35 -29.03 57.95 -5.57
CA LYS A 35 -30.10 57.11 -6.16
C LYS A 35 -29.75 56.57 -7.54
N ILE A 36 -29.03 57.34 -8.36
CA ILE A 36 -28.60 56.90 -9.69
C ILE A 36 -27.54 55.80 -9.58
N PHE A 37 -26.58 55.94 -8.66
CA PHE A 37 -25.58 54.90 -8.40
C PHE A 37 -26.21 53.62 -7.85
N GLU A 38 -27.10 53.76 -6.87
CA GLU A 38 -27.79 52.61 -6.25
C GLU A 38 -28.69 51.86 -7.24
N ASN A 39 -29.34 52.57 -8.18
CA ASN A 39 -30.08 51.92 -9.27
C ASN A 39 -29.16 51.27 -10.31
N LYS A 40 -28.01 51.87 -10.63
CA LYS A 40 -27.02 51.25 -11.55
C LYS A 40 -26.40 50.00 -10.96
N GLU A 41 -26.11 50.00 -9.66
CA GLU A 41 -25.56 48.87 -8.92
C GLU A 41 -26.54 47.70 -8.89
N LYS A 42 -27.83 47.96 -8.58
CA LYS A 42 -28.88 46.94 -8.65
C LYS A 42 -29.10 46.37 -10.04
N LEU A 43 -28.98 47.20 -11.09
CA LEU A 43 -29.08 46.72 -12.47
C LEU A 43 -27.88 45.85 -12.87
N ALA A 44 -26.67 46.21 -12.43
CA ALA A 44 -25.48 45.40 -12.65
C ALA A 44 -25.56 44.05 -11.91
N GLU A 45 -26.06 44.04 -10.67
CA GLU A 45 -26.25 42.83 -9.87
C GLU A 45 -27.30 41.88 -10.50
N VAL A 46 -28.41 42.41 -11.03
CA VAL A 46 -29.39 41.60 -11.77
C VAL A 46 -28.80 41.01 -13.05
N GLN A 47 -27.98 41.78 -13.76
CA GLN A 47 -27.34 41.35 -15.00
C GLN A 47 -26.30 40.25 -14.75
N GLU A 48 -25.51 40.38 -13.68
CA GLU A 48 -24.54 39.36 -13.23
C GLU A 48 -25.24 38.06 -12.80
N LEU A 49 -26.38 38.15 -12.09
CA LEU A 49 -27.19 37.00 -11.72
C LEU A 49 -27.83 36.29 -12.92
N GLU A 50 -28.23 37.02 -13.95
CA GLU A 50 -28.73 36.44 -15.21
C GLU A 50 -27.60 35.75 -15.98
N GLU A 51 -26.42 36.35 -16.07
CA GLU A 51 -25.24 35.74 -16.70
C GLU A 51 -24.81 34.46 -15.95
N GLU A 52 -24.84 34.46 -14.63
CA GLU A 52 -24.51 33.29 -13.82
C GLU A 52 -25.55 32.16 -13.98
N LYS A 53 -26.85 32.50 -14.05
CA LYS A 53 -27.90 31.52 -14.40
C LYS A 53 -27.67 30.90 -15.77
N VAL A 54 -27.33 31.70 -16.78
CA VAL A 54 -27.03 31.20 -18.12
C VAL A 54 -25.78 30.32 -18.10
N ARG A 55 -24.77 30.65 -17.29
CA ARG A 55 -23.55 29.83 -17.13
C ARG A 55 -23.86 28.49 -16.49
N ILE A 56 -24.65 28.47 -15.42
CA ILE A 56 -25.10 27.24 -14.75
C ILE A 56 -25.96 26.39 -15.70
N GLU A 57 -26.86 27.02 -16.46
CA GLU A 57 -27.67 26.31 -17.45
C GLU A 57 -26.80 25.70 -18.56
N ARG A 58 -25.81 26.43 -19.08
CA ARG A 58 -24.84 25.89 -20.05
C ARG A 58 -24.03 24.73 -19.47
N GLN A 59 -23.58 24.84 -18.22
CA GLN A 59 -22.86 23.75 -17.54
C GLN A 59 -23.75 22.52 -17.33
N SER A 60 -25.01 22.71 -16.93
CA SER A 60 -25.98 21.62 -16.76
C SER A 60 -26.32 20.94 -18.10
N LYS A 61 -26.46 21.71 -19.18
CA LYS A 61 -26.68 21.17 -20.54
C LYS A 61 -25.46 20.41 -21.04
N LYS A 62 -24.26 20.89 -20.76
CA LYS A 62 -23.00 20.18 -21.06
C LYS A 62 -22.90 18.87 -20.26
N ALA A 63 -23.20 18.91 -18.96
CA ALA A 63 -23.19 17.74 -18.09
C ALA A 63 -24.23 16.69 -18.55
N LYS A 64 -25.47 17.09 -18.84
CA LYS A 64 -26.50 16.20 -19.39
C LYS A 64 -26.12 15.64 -20.76
N LEU A 65 -25.47 16.43 -21.62
CA LEU A 65 -24.98 15.95 -22.91
C LEU A 65 -23.83 14.95 -22.74
N GLU A 66 -22.94 15.16 -21.76
CA GLU A 66 -21.90 14.19 -21.41
C GLU A 66 -22.46 12.93 -20.77
N GLU A 67 -23.48 13.04 -19.91
CA GLU A 67 -24.18 11.91 -19.30
C GLU A 67 -24.91 11.07 -20.37
N ILE A 68 -25.64 11.70 -21.29
CA ILE A 68 -26.28 11.03 -22.44
C ILE A 68 -25.21 10.42 -23.38
N LYS A 69 -24.03 11.05 -23.52
CA LYS A 69 -22.92 10.47 -24.28
C LYS A 69 -22.34 9.24 -23.58
N HIS A 70 -22.11 9.28 -22.27
CA HIS A 70 -21.60 8.15 -21.50
C HIS A 70 -22.63 7.01 -21.45
N GLU A 71 -23.92 7.31 -21.27
CA GLU A 71 -25.00 6.33 -21.29
C GLU A 71 -25.16 5.68 -22.67
N ARG A 72 -24.95 6.41 -23.78
CA ARG A 72 -24.86 5.82 -25.12
C ARG A 72 -23.56 5.05 -25.37
N HIS A 73 -22.47 5.38 -24.68
CA HIS A 73 -21.20 4.67 -24.78
C HIS A 73 -21.22 3.34 -24.03
N ASP A 74 -21.98 3.23 -22.93
CA ASP A 74 -22.06 2.00 -22.13
C ASP A 74 -23.15 1.01 -22.59
N VAL A 75 -24.14 1.43 -23.40
CA VAL A 75 -25.27 0.56 -23.82
C VAL A 75 -25.02 -0.22 -25.11
N LYS A 76 -23.86 -0.06 -25.76
CA LYS A 76 -23.37 -1.08 -26.72
C LYS A 76 -22.33 -1.95 -26.03
N SER A 77 -22.80 -2.75 -25.08
CA SER A 77 -22.04 -3.89 -24.56
C SER A 77 -21.74 -4.84 -25.73
N PHE A 78 -20.54 -4.73 -26.29
CA PHE A 78 -20.05 -5.67 -27.28
C PHE A 78 -19.89 -7.03 -26.59
N THR A 79 -20.77 -7.97 -26.92
CA THR A 79 -20.63 -9.34 -26.46
C THR A 79 -19.44 -9.97 -27.19
N TYR A 80 -18.47 -10.49 -26.43
CA TYR A 80 -17.28 -11.18 -26.97
C TYR A 80 -17.62 -12.34 -27.93
N ASN A 81 -18.87 -12.80 -27.93
CA ASN A 81 -19.39 -13.88 -28.76
C ASN A 81 -19.87 -13.44 -30.15
N SER A 82 -20.03 -12.15 -30.44
CA SER A 82 -20.49 -11.65 -31.74
C SER A 82 -19.39 -10.87 -32.45
N PHE A 83 -18.53 -11.59 -33.17
CA PHE A 83 -17.55 -10.99 -34.08
C PHE A 83 -18.14 -10.91 -35.49
N ASP A 84 -18.34 -9.70 -35.99
CA ASP A 84 -18.69 -9.46 -37.39
C ASP A 84 -17.60 -8.60 -38.04
N ALA A 85 -16.84 -9.21 -38.95
CA ALA A 85 -15.77 -8.54 -39.68
C ALA A 85 -16.28 -7.36 -40.51
N ASN A 86 -17.51 -7.43 -41.02
CA ASN A 86 -18.11 -6.35 -41.80
C ASN A 86 -18.49 -5.20 -40.87
N HIS A 87 -19.04 -5.50 -39.69
CA HIS A 87 -19.31 -4.47 -38.68
C HIS A 87 -18.03 -3.77 -38.20
N MET A 88 -16.94 -4.51 -37.95
CA MET A 88 -15.65 -3.94 -37.54
C MET A 88 -15.03 -3.01 -38.59
N ARG A 89 -15.36 -3.23 -39.87
CA ARG A 89 -14.96 -2.38 -41.01
C ARG A 89 -15.88 -1.20 -41.26
N SER A 90 -17.05 -1.17 -40.63
CA SER A 90 -18.01 -0.08 -40.81
C SER A 90 -17.48 1.23 -40.24
N LYS A 91 -17.87 2.34 -40.85
CA LYS A 91 -17.63 3.69 -40.34
C LYS A 91 -17.97 3.80 -38.85
N SER A 92 -19.10 3.22 -38.45
CA SER A 92 -19.59 3.29 -37.07
C SER A 92 -18.70 2.59 -36.05
N SER A 93 -18.06 1.49 -36.43
CA SER A 93 -17.14 0.77 -35.53
C SER A 93 -15.80 1.50 -35.43
N ILE A 94 -15.22 1.90 -36.57
CA ILE A 94 -13.91 2.56 -36.62
C ILE A 94 -13.92 3.87 -35.83
N ILE A 95 -14.99 4.66 -35.95
CA ILE A 95 -15.16 5.93 -35.21
C ILE A 95 -15.24 5.71 -33.69
N MET A 96 -15.69 4.54 -33.25
CA MET A 96 -15.95 4.22 -31.84
C MET A 96 -14.81 3.43 -31.17
N CYS A 97 -13.82 2.94 -31.92
CA CYS A 97 -12.79 2.04 -31.42
C CYS A 97 -11.71 2.67 -30.50
N SER A 98 -11.69 3.98 -30.26
CA SER A 98 -10.74 4.57 -29.29
C SER A 98 -11.11 5.97 -28.82
N GLY A 99 -10.81 6.26 -27.54
CA GLY A 99 -11.07 7.57 -26.94
C GLY A 99 -10.12 8.69 -27.40
N GLU A 100 -8.93 8.31 -27.91
CA GLU A 100 -7.84 9.21 -28.29
C GLU A 100 -8.01 9.84 -29.69
N TRP A 101 -8.88 9.27 -30.54
CA TRP A 101 -9.10 9.75 -31.92
C TRP A 101 -10.24 10.78 -32.00
N ARG A 102 -11.06 10.87 -30.95
CA ARG A 102 -11.58 12.12 -30.36
C ARG A 102 -11.61 13.33 -31.28
N ASP A 103 -10.51 14.06 -31.16
CA ASP A 103 -10.33 15.41 -31.67
C ASP A 103 -9.91 15.44 -33.14
N LYS A 104 -9.53 14.29 -33.71
CA LYS A 104 -9.17 14.12 -35.13
C LYS A 104 -10.30 13.54 -35.98
N LEU A 105 -11.40 13.12 -35.37
CA LEU A 105 -12.56 12.53 -36.05
C LEU A 105 -13.33 13.54 -36.91
N HIS A 106 -13.52 14.78 -36.43
CA HIS A 106 -14.29 15.79 -37.16
C HIS A 106 -13.72 16.09 -38.56
N PRO A 107 -12.41 16.35 -38.71
CA PRO A 107 -11.78 16.53 -40.02
C PRO A 107 -11.93 15.30 -40.92
N LEU A 108 -11.75 14.09 -40.38
CA LEU A 108 -11.81 12.83 -41.14
C LEU A 108 -13.23 12.48 -41.60
N ILE A 109 -14.27 12.84 -40.83
CA ILE A 109 -15.66 12.62 -41.20
C ILE A 109 -16.06 13.51 -42.39
N GLU A 110 -15.50 14.72 -42.48
CA GLU A 110 -15.78 15.68 -43.54
C GLU A 110 -14.88 15.49 -44.78
N SER A 111 -13.64 15.04 -44.60
CA SER A 111 -12.67 14.95 -45.69
C SER A 111 -12.58 13.58 -46.37
N TRP A 112 -13.10 12.52 -45.74
CA TRP A 112 -12.97 11.14 -46.24
C TRP A 112 -14.29 10.63 -46.82
N ASP A 113 -14.23 10.06 -48.02
CA ASP A 113 -15.38 9.40 -48.64
C ASP A 113 -15.55 7.98 -48.07
N TRP A 114 -16.37 7.89 -47.01
CA TRP A 114 -16.67 6.64 -46.33
C TRP A 114 -17.52 5.69 -47.19
N GLU A 115 -18.30 6.19 -48.16
CA GLU A 115 -19.09 5.34 -49.05
C GLU A 115 -18.20 4.65 -50.08
N ALA A 116 -17.17 5.35 -50.58
CA ALA A 116 -16.13 4.74 -51.42
C ALA A 116 -15.34 3.69 -50.63
N PHE A 117 -14.93 4.02 -49.40
CA PHE A 117 -14.19 3.10 -48.52
C PHE A 117 -14.94 1.80 -48.22
N GLU A 118 -16.23 1.87 -47.86
CA GLU A 118 -17.04 0.67 -47.58
C GLU A 118 -17.28 -0.19 -48.85
N LYS A 119 -17.26 0.40 -50.04
CA LYS A 119 -17.34 -0.33 -51.32
C LYS A 119 -16.00 -0.97 -51.72
N GLU A 120 -14.88 -0.26 -51.52
CA GLU A 120 -13.53 -0.73 -51.87
C GLU A 120 -13.01 -1.85 -50.93
N ILE A 121 -13.47 -1.89 -49.68
CA ILE A 121 -13.06 -2.95 -48.72
C ILE A 121 -13.68 -4.32 -49.03
N ASN A 122 -14.78 -4.34 -49.77
CA ASN A 122 -15.39 -5.59 -50.26
C ASN A 122 -14.63 -6.17 -51.45
N ASP A 123 -13.66 -5.42 -52.01
CA ASP A 123 -12.78 -5.91 -53.06
C ASP A 123 -11.73 -6.85 -52.46
N GLU A 124 -11.40 -7.92 -53.18
CA GLU A 124 -10.65 -9.12 -52.68
C GLU A 124 -9.23 -8.85 -52.13
N HIS A 125 -8.77 -7.59 -52.13
CA HIS A 125 -7.44 -7.17 -51.72
C HIS A 125 -7.27 -7.01 -50.19
N CYS A 126 -8.35 -6.94 -49.41
CA CYS A 126 -8.31 -6.84 -47.94
C CYS A 126 -8.74 -8.13 -47.25
N ILE A 127 -7.89 -9.15 -47.27
CA ILE A 127 -8.13 -10.42 -46.57
C ILE A 127 -7.83 -10.23 -45.07
N PRO A 128 -8.82 -10.40 -44.17
CA PRO A 128 -8.59 -10.29 -42.74
C PRO A 128 -7.67 -11.43 -42.28
N LYS A 129 -6.55 -11.10 -41.61
CA LYS A 129 -5.64 -12.12 -41.03
C LYS A 129 -6.30 -12.91 -39.90
N PHE A 130 -7.29 -12.31 -39.23
CA PHE A 130 -8.04 -12.93 -38.14
C PHE A 130 -9.53 -12.77 -38.44
N ASN A 131 -10.21 -13.90 -38.65
CA ASN A 131 -11.63 -13.98 -38.95
C ASN A 131 -12.46 -14.50 -37.75
N LYS A 132 -11.80 -14.79 -36.63
CA LYS A 132 -12.41 -15.31 -35.41
C LYS A 132 -11.69 -14.70 -34.21
N LEU A 133 -12.47 -14.22 -33.22
CA LEU A 133 -11.92 -13.83 -31.92
C LEU A 133 -11.32 -15.05 -31.21
N PRO A 134 -10.28 -14.86 -30.38
CA PRO A 134 -9.77 -15.95 -29.54
C PRO A 134 -10.92 -16.50 -28.69
N THR A 135 -11.09 -17.82 -28.71
CA THR A 135 -12.10 -18.47 -27.87
C THR A 135 -11.75 -18.21 -26.41
N PRO A 136 -12.62 -17.60 -25.60
CA PRO A 136 -12.32 -17.42 -24.19
C PRO A 136 -12.14 -18.77 -23.53
N VAL A 137 -11.01 -18.93 -22.88
CA VAL A 137 -10.75 -20.10 -22.07
C VAL A 137 -11.51 -19.90 -20.77
N LYS A 138 -12.44 -20.80 -20.46
CA LYS A 138 -13.04 -20.87 -19.12
C LYS A 138 -11.99 -21.48 -18.20
N ILE A 139 -11.31 -20.62 -17.47
CA ILE A 139 -10.35 -21.03 -16.45
C ILE A 139 -11.10 -21.08 -15.13
N THR A 140 -11.04 -22.20 -14.43
CA THR A 140 -11.53 -22.29 -13.05
C THR A 140 -10.49 -21.62 -12.15
N PRO A 141 -10.84 -20.59 -11.37
CA PRO A 141 -9.90 -19.95 -10.45
C PRO A 141 -9.35 -20.97 -9.45
N TYR A 142 -8.05 -20.91 -9.17
CA TYR A 142 -7.46 -21.68 -8.08
C TYR A 142 -7.76 -20.95 -6.76
N HIS A 143 -8.52 -21.60 -5.87
CA HIS A 143 -8.77 -21.07 -4.53
C HIS A 143 -7.62 -21.49 -3.61
N CYS A 144 -6.82 -20.52 -3.18
CA CYS A 144 -5.77 -20.76 -2.21
C CYS A 144 -6.39 -20.92 -0.82
N GLU A 145 -5.93 -21.91 -0.06
CA GLU A 145 -6.28 -22.03 1.35
C GLU A 145 -5.80 -20.79 2.11
N ALA A 146 -6.68 -20.21 2.91
CA ALA A 146 -6.44 -18.97 3.61
C ALA A 146 -6.99 -19.08 5.03
N GLU A 147 -6.15 -18.78 6.01
CA GLU A 147 -6.49 -18.82 7.42
C GLU A 147 -5.94 -17.56 8.12
N ILE A 148 -6.53 -17.22 9.26
CA ILE A 148 -6.03 -16.16 10.13
C ILE A 148 -5.32 -16.84 11.28
N TYR A 149 -4.04 -16.53 11.43
CA TYR A 149 -3.24 -17.09 12.52
C TYR A 149 -3.44 -16.33 13.81
N GLU A 150 -3.62 -17.07 14.91
CA GLU A 150 -3.50 -16.54 16.25
C GLU A 150 -2.02 -16.40 16.60
N VAL A 151 -1.62 -15.23 17.08
CA VAL A 151 -0.24 -14.91 17.43
C VAL A 151 -0.15 -14.46 18.88
N ASP A 152 0.94 -14.84 19.56
CA ASP A 152 1.17 -14.44 20.94
C ASP A 152 1.61 -12.96 21.02
N HIS A 153 0.88 -12.18 21.81
CA HIS A 153 1.14 -10.74 21.95
C HIS A 153 2.54 -10.44 22.49
N ASN A 154 3.01 -11.20 23.49
CA ASN A 154 4.30 -10.94 24.15
C ASN A 154 5.46 -11.23 23.20
N ILE A 155 5.34 -12.27 22.37
CA ILE A 155 6.31 -12.56 21.31
C ILE A 155 6.33 -11.41 20.31
N ASN A 156 5.17 -10.90 19.91
CA ASN A 156 5.07 -9.87 18.89
C ASN A 156 5.59 -8.50 19.34
N GLU A 157 5.38 -8.12 20.61
CA GLU A 157 5.91 -6.85 21.15
C GLU A 157 7.44 -6.79 21.11
N LEU A 158 8.12 -7.94 21.19
CA LEU A 158 9.57 -8.05 21.05
C LEU A 158 10.03 -8.25 19.59
N SER A 159 9.09 -8.49 18.68
CA SER A 159 9.38 -8.90 17.31
C SER A 159 9.58 -7.72 16.37
N ALA A 160 10.59 -7.79 15.51
CA ALA A 160 10.77 -6.93 14.36
C ALA A 160 10.46 -7.69 13.07
N ALA A 161 9.94 -6.96 12.08
CA ALA A 161 9.69 -7.48 10.74
C ALA A 161 10.86 -7.12 9.81
N LEU A 162 11.10 -7.99 8.81
CA LEU A 162 11.95 -7.63 7.68
C LEU A 162 11.21 -6.66 6.77
N GLU A 163 11.97 -5.83 6.07
CA GLU A 163 11.43 -4.89 5.09
C GLU A 163 10.68 -5.64 3.99
N MET A 164 9.45 -5.22 3.75
CA MET A 164 8.59 -5.80 2.73
C MET A 164 8.91 -5.18 1.37
N VAL A 165 9.14 -6.00 0.35
CA VAL A 165 9.48 -5.55 -1.00
C VAL A 165 8.56 -6.18 -2.05
N PRO A 166 8.29 -5.49 -3.17
CA PRO A 166 7.48 -6.05 -4.25
C PRO A 166 8.20 -7.19 -4.98
N CYS A 167 7.41 -8.14 -5.48
CA CYS A 167 7.91 -9.28 -6.25
C CYS A 167 8.05 -8.91 -7.73
N VAL A 168 9.22 -8.43 -8.16
CA VAL A 168 9.46 -7.98 -9.55
C VAL A 168 9.66 -9.13 -10.55
N ASN A 169 10.15 -10.29 -10.09
CA ASN A 169 10.43 -11.46 -10.93
C ASN A 169 9.84 -12.72 -10.29
N PRO A 170 9.47 -13.75 -11.09
CA PRO A 170 9.06 -15.04 -10.54
C PRO A 170 10.10 -15.60 -9.57
N LEU A 171 9.70 -15.80 -8.32
CA LEU A 171 10.57 -16.30 -7.27
C LEU A 171 10.55 -17.82 -7.27
N LYS A 172 11.74 -18.42 -7.08
CA LYS A 172 11.84 -19.84 -6.76
C LYS A 172 11.35 -20.05 -5.32
N PRO A 173 10.37 -20.92 -5.08
CA PRO A 173 9.93 -21.24 -3.73
C PRO A 173 11.06 -21.85 -2.90
N ILE A 174 11.18 -21.42 -1.64
CA ILE A 174 12.05 -22.08 -0.67
C ILE A 174 11.21 -23.11 0.10
N LYS A 175 11.49 -24.39 -0.14
CA LYS A 175 10.72 -25.52 0.42
C LYS A 175 11.26 -26.01 1.76
N THR A 176 12.53 -25.76 2.04
CA THR A 176 13.16 -26.23 3.27
C THR A 176 12.44 -25.65 4.48
N ARG A 177 12.21 -26.49 5.49
CA ARG A 177 11.60 -26.13 6.78
C ARG A 177 12.47 -26.65 7.93
N PRO A 178 12.38 -26.08 9.13
CA PRO A 178 12.97 -26.70 10.32
C PRO A 178 12.36 -28.09 10.51
N THR A 179 13.17 -29.07 10.87
CA THR A 179 12.71 -30.46 11.06
C THR A 179 11.93 -30.60 12.36
N ASP A 180 10.95 -31.52 12.41
CA ASP A 180 10.17 -31.77 13.63
C ASP A 180 11.04 -32.17 14.82
N THR A 181 12.17 -32.84 14.56
CA THR A 181 13.17 -33.16 15.59
C THR A 181 13.75 -31.91 16.26
N VAL A 182 13.96 -30.84 15.50
CA VAL A 182 14.44 -29.55 16.02
C VAL A 182 13.31 -28.84 16.76
N LEU A 183 12.12 -28.80 16.18
CA LEU A 183 10.95 -28.15 16.80
C LEU A 183 10.59 -28.79 18.14
N ASN A 184 10.57 -30.12 18.22
CA ASN A 184 10.30 -30.84 19.47
C ASN A 184 11.41 -30.65 20.51
N ALA A 185 12.68 -30.69 20.08
CA ALA A 185 13.80 -30.43 20.99
C ALA A 185 13.81 -29.01 21.57
N ILE A 186 13.26 -28.02 20.84
CA ILE A 186 13.05 -26.65 21.34
C ILE A 186 11.97 -26.63 22.42
N LYS A 187 10.85 -27.34 22.22
CA LYS A 187 9.76 -27.43 23.22
C LYS A 187 10.19 -28.11 24.51
N GLU A 188 11.15 -29.02 24.44
CA GLU A 188 11.69 -29.76 25.59
C GLU A 188 12.82 -29.05 26.35
N ILE A 189 13.16 -27.80 26.00
CA ILE A 189 14.18 -27.03 26.72
C ILE A 189 13.75 -26.84 28.19
N SER A 190 14.64 -27.20 29.12
CA SER A 190 14.35 -27.11 30.56
C SER A 190 14.19 -25.66 31.03
N LYS A 191 13.42 -25.45 32.10
CA LYS A 191 13.16 -24.11 32.65
C LYS A 191 14.44 -23.38 33.06
N GLU A 192 15.42 -24.09 33.60
CA GLU A 192 16.72 -23.51 33.99
C GLU A 192 17.47 -22.98 32.77
N ARG A 193 17.36 -23.68 31.64
CA ARG A 193 17.99 -23.27 30.39
C ARG A 193 17.26 -22.10 29.73
N LEU A 194 15.92 -22.03 29.83
CA LEU A 194 15.14 -20.90 29.35
C LEU A 194 15.57 -19.58 30.02
N LEU A 195 15.91 -19.60 31.31
CA LEU A 195 16.44 -18.42 32.02
C LEU A 195 17.78 -17.91 31.44
N GLU A 196 18.56 -18.77 30.79
CA GLU A 196 19.82 -18.37 30.15
C GLU A 196 19.61 -17.52 28.88
N THR A 197 18.38 -17.47 28.36
CA THR A 197 18.02 -16.66 27.18
C THR A 197 16.85 -15.72 27.44
N SER A 198 16.43 -15.53 28.70
CA SER A 198 15.43 -14.52 29.07
C SER A 198 16.02 -13.11 29.08
N ASP A 199 15.17 -12.10 28.94
CA ASP A 199 15.47 -10.69 29.23
C ASP A 199 16.72 -10.18 28.50
N VAL A 200 16.93 -10.65 27.27
CA VAL A 200 18.17 -10.41 26.52
C VAL A 200 18.39 -8.92 26.33
N THR A 201 17.36 -8.19 25.91
CA THR A 201 17.44 -6.74 25.70
C THR A 201 17.86 -6.03 26.98
N GLU A 202 17.17 -6.28 28.10
CA GLU A 202 17.43 -5.65 29.40
C GLU A 202 18.84 -5.97 29.91
N LYS A 203 19.23 -7.24 29.91
CA LYS A 203 20.57 -7.68 30.33
C LYS A 203 21.68 -7.08 29.46
N LEU A 204 21.47 -6.90 28.17
CA LEU A 204 22.45 -6.24 27.29
C LEU A 204 22.51 -4.72 27.51
N VAL A 205 21.37 -4.07 27.75
CA VAL A 205 21.29 -2.64 28.10
C VAL A 205 22.05 -2.38 29.40
N ASP A 206 21.72 -3.12 30.46
CA ASP A 206 22.33 -2.95 31.81
C ASP A 206 23.85 -3.14 31.80
N ASN A 207 24.36 -3.96 30.87
CA ASN A 207 25.78 -4.24 30.73
C ASN A 207 26.48 -3.37 29.66
N ASN A 208 25.77 -2.43 29.01
CA ASN A 208 26.25 -1.61 27.90
C ASN A 208 26.84 -2.45 26.74
N LYS A 209 26.12 -3.51 26.34
CA LYS A 209 26.56 -4.46 25.29
C LYS A 209 25.58 -4.60 24.13
N ILE A 210 24.62 -3.67 23.99
CA ILE A 210 23.66 -3.67 22.88
C ILE A 210 24.36 -3.63 21.52
N ASP A 211 25.45 -2.87 21.41
CA ASP A 211 26.24 -2.73 20.18
C ASP A 211 26.89 -4.04 19.72
N MET A 212 26.91 -5.08 20.56
CA MET A 212 27.35 -6.42 20.18
C MET A 212 26.28 -7.16 19.37
N LEU A 213 25.01 -6.76 19.39
CA LEU A 213 24.00 -7.38 18.52
C LEU A 213 24.28 -7.04 17.05
N PRO A 214 23.94 -7.94 16.12
CA PRO A 214 24.01 -7.63 14.70
C PRO A 214 22.95 -6.59 14.30
N THR A 215 23.21 -5.85 13.24
CA THR A 215 22.21 -5.00 12.57
C THR A 215 21.56 -5.78 11.42
N LEU A 216 20.42 -5.30 10.90
CA LEU A 216 19.71 -5.90 9.76
C LEU A 216 20.63 -6.14 8.54
N GLU A 217 21.48 -5.16 8.24
CA GLU A 217 22.44 -5.22 7.12
C GLU A 217 23.47 -6.36 7.26
N ASN A 218 23.87 -6.68 8.49
CA ASN A 218 24.88 -7.69 8.78
C ASN A 218 24.30 -9.12 8.89
N LEU A 219 22.96 -9.28 8.85
CA LEU A 219 22.32 -10.58 9.04
C LEU A 219 22.75 -11.66 8.03
N PRO A 220 22.90 -11.39 6.73
CA PRO A 220 23.37 -12.41 5.79
C PRO A 220 24.73 -13.00 6.19
N ASP A 221 25.66 -12.15 6.62
CA ASP A 221 26.99 -12.57 7.08
C ASP A 221 26.92 -13.36 8.39
N VAL A 222 26.04 -12.97 9.32
CA VAL A 222 25.76 -13.72 10.56
C VAL A 222 25.32 -15.13 10.23
N VAL A 223 24.31 -15.26 9.38
CA VAL A 223 23.71 -16.55 9.02
C VAL A 223 24.74 -17.45 8.34
N LYS A 224 25.52 -16.89 7.39
CA LYS A 224 26.55 -17.65 6.66
C LYS A 224 27.69 -18.13 7.56
N ASN A 225 28.02 -17.37 8.61
CA ASN A 225 29.12 -17.69 9.52
C ASN A 225 28.67 -18.32 10.84
N ILE A 226 27.38 -18.60 11.05
CA ILE A 226 26.83 -19.10 12.33
C ILE A 226 27.58 -20.35 12.86
N LYS A 227 28.02 -21.23 11.97
CA LYS A 227 28.76 -22.47 12.32
C LYS A 227 30.18 -22.21 12.83
N LYS A 228 30.77 -21.03 12.54
CA LYS A 228 32.12 -20.64 12.97
C LYS A 228 32.14 -19.93 14.32
N GLY A 229 30.97 -19.67 14.92
CA GLY A 229 30.85 -18.94 16.16
C GLY A 229 31.48 -19.68 17.34
N LYS A 230 32.01 -18.90 18.28
CA LYS A 230 32.49 -19.40 19.56
C LYS A 230 31.38 -19.32 20.59
N ARG A 231 31.06 -20.45 21.23
CA ARG A 231 30.06 -20.50 22.30
C ARG A 231 30.58 -19.76 23.53
N GLU A 232 29.82 -18.79 24.02
CA GLU A 232 30.15 -18.05 25.23
C GLU A 232 28.90 -17.50 25.90
N LYS A 233 29.04 -17.12 27.17
CA LYS A 233 27.99 -16.41 27.91
C LYS A 233 28.35 -14.93 27.99
N LEU A 234 27.49 -14.07 27.47
CA LEU A 234 27.66 -12.62 27.50
C LEU A 234 26.55 -12.01 28.37
N ALA A 235 26.91 -11.22 29.39
CA ALA A 235 25.93 -10.62 30.30
C ALA A 235 24.95 -11.64 30.92
N LYS A 236 25.45 -12.85 31.23
CA LYS A 236 24.69 -14.02 31.70
C LYS A 236 23.70 -14.61 30.68
N ILE A 237 23.73 -14.17 29.43
CA ILE A 237 22.96 -14.72 28.32
C ILE A 237 23.79 -15.77 27.60
N SER A 238 23.22 -16.93 27.30
CA SER A 238 23.84 -17.97 26.48
C SER A 238 23.77 -17.61 25.00
N GLY A 239 24.84 -17.85 24.25
CA GLY A 239 24.88 -17.54 22.83
C GLY A 239 26.17 -17.91 22.12
N LEU A 240 26.33 -17.34 20.92
CA LEU A 240 27.52 -17.43 20.07
C LEU A 240 28.10 -16.05 19.83
N THR A 241 29.41 -15.94 19.91
CA THR A 241 30.13 -14.76 19.41
C THR A 241 30.80 -15.07 18.08
N LEU A 242 30.61 -14.17 17.13
CA LEU A 242 31.08 -14.23 15.75
C LEU A 242 31.91 -12.99 15.45
N ASP A 243 33.00 -13.15 14.71
CA ASP A 243 33.71 -12.03 14.12
C ASP A 243 33.14 -11.76 12.71
N ILE A 244 32.45 -10.64 12.55
CA ILE A 244 31.81 -10.21 11.29
C ILE A 244 32.32 -8.83 10.94
N ASN A 245 32.90 -8.69 9.74
CA ASN A 245 33.43 -7.41 9.26
C ASN A 245 34.39 -6.73 10.26
N LYS A 246 35.22 -7.53 10.94
CA LYS A 246 36.17 -7.12 12.01
C LYS A 246 35.51 -6.60 13.30
N ALA A 247 34.19 -6.73 13.44
CA ALA A 247 33.47 -6.46 14.67
C ALA A 247 32.99 -7.76 15.30
N LYS A 248 33.07 -7.85 16.64
CA LYS A 248 32.50 -8.96 17.40
C LYS A 248 30.99 -8.76 17.50
N ARG A 249 30.24 -9.79 17.11
CA ARG A 249 28.79 -9.84 17.21
C ARG A 249 28.35 -11.00 18.08
N PHE A 250 27.42 -10.76 18.99
CA PHE A 250 26.85 -11.76 19.88
C PHE A 250 25.44 -12.13 19.41
N ILE A 251 25.20 -13.43 19.26
CA ILE A 251 23.93 -14.02 18.86
C ILE A 251 23.40 -14.82 20.04
N PRO A 252 22.37 -14.31 20.75
CA PRO A 252 21.67 -15.05 21.79
C PRO A 252 21.09 -16.36 21.23
N GLY A 253 21.12 -17.43 22.02
CA GLY A 253 20.52 -18.70 21.62
C GLY A 253 20.94 -19.88 22.48
N GLN A 254 20.49 -21.06 22.07
CA GLN A 254 20.68 -22.29 22.82
C GLN A 254 21.23 -23.43 21.98
N VAL A 255 21.94 -24.35 22.61
CA VAL A 255 22.38 -25.60 21.97
C VAL A 255 21.41 -26.72 22.30
N ILE A 256 20.68 -27.21 21.30
CA ILE A 256 19.81 -28.38 21.44
C ILE A 256 20.55 -29.63 20.98
N ASN A 257 20.19 -30.79 21.54
CA ASN A 257 20.74 -32.06 21.09
C ASN A 257 19.76 -32.68 20.10
N THR A 258 20.20 -32.87 18.86
CA THR A 258 19.44 -33.59 17.83
C THR A 258 20.07 -34.98 17.63
N PRO A 259 19.37 -35.93 16.98
CA PRO A 259 19.97 -37.22 16.61
C PRO A 259 21.23 -37.10 15.74
N LEU A 260 21.38 -35.99 15.01
CA LEU A 260 22.56 -35.69 14.18
C LEU A 260 23.70 -35.01 14.96
N GLY A 261 23.47 -34.67 16.23
CA GLY A 261 24.42 -34.00 17.10
C GLY A 261 23.91 -32.68 17.68
N PRO A 262 24.75 -31.99 18.48
CA PRO A 262 24.40 -30.71 19.09
C PRO A 262 24.31 -29.61 18.03
N MET A 263 23.17 -28.93 17.98
CA MET A 263 22.87 -27.84 17.06
C MET A 263 22.63 -26.55 17.84
N PHE A 264 23.22 -25.44 17.41
CA PHE A 264 22.91 -24.13 17.98
C PHE A 264 21.70 -23.51 17.25
N ILE A 265 20.71 -23.09 18.02
CA ILE A 265 19.52 -22.38 17.55
C ILE A 265 19.55 -20.95 18.12
N PRO A 266 19.65 -19.92 17.28
CA PRO A 266 19.53 -18.54 17.73
C PRO A 266 18.09 -18.28 18.20
N GLY A 267 17.94 -17.47 19.24
CA GLY A 267 16.63 -17.15 19.77
C GLY A 267 16.70 -16.59 21.19
N GLN A 268 15.53 -16.25 21.71
CA GLN A 268 15.38 -15.70 23.06
C GLN A 268 14.19 -16.35 23.76
N THR A 269 14.18 -16.31 25.07
CA THR A 269 13.03 -16.74 25.87
C THR A 269 12.11 -15.56 26.11
N VAL A 270 10.84 -15.75 25.81
CA VAL A 270 9.76 -14.77 26.02
C VAL A 270 8.81 -15.34 27.06
N GLU A 271 8.44 -14.52 28.04
CA GLU A 271 7.40 -14.87 29.00
C GLU A 271 6.03 -14.73 28.33
N THR A 272 5.28 -15.83 28.21
CA THR A 272 3.92 -15.85 27.66
C THR A 272 2.91 -16.13 28.78
N PRO A 273 1.60 -15.92 28.57
CA PRO A 273 0.58 -16.31 29.56
C PRO A 273 0.62 -17.80 29.96
N SER A 274 1.14 -18.66 29.08
CA SER A 274 1.31 -20.10 29.31
C SER A 274 2.65 -20.46 29.96
N GLY A 275 3.52 -19.48 30.20
CA GLY A 275 4.87 -19.63 30.76
C GLY A 275 5.99 -19.21 29.79
N PRO A 276 7.27 -19.40 30.19
CA PRO A 276 8.40 -19.04 29.35
C PRO A 276 8.51 -19.96 28.13
N VAL A 277 8.63 -19.37 26.95
CA VAL A 277 8.79 -20.07 25.67
C VAL A 277 10.07 -19.59 24.99
N PHE A 278 10.90 -20.52 24.51
CA PHE A 278 12.03 -20.18 23.65
C PHE A 278 11.53 -19.92 22.23
N VAL A 279 11.70 -18.69 21.76
CA VAL A 279 11.33 -18.25 20.40
C VAL A 279 12.59 -18.24 19.53
N PRO A 280 12.69 -19.15 18.55
CA PRO A 280 13.77 -19.14 17.57
C PRO A 280 13.74 -17.86 16.73
N GLY A 281 14.89 -17.25 16.53
CA GLY A 281 14.99 -16.03 15.77
C GLY A 281 16.33 -15.33 15.90
N LEU A 282 16.52 -14.26 15.14
CA LEU A 282 17.74 -13.45 15.17
C LEU A 282 17.50 -12.16 15.95
N SER A 283 18.27 -11.97 17.01
CA SER A 283 18.26 -10.73 17.79
C SER A 283 19.05 -9.67 17.03
N VAL A 284 18.43 -8.52 16.77
CA VAL A 284 19.01 -7.42 16.00
C VAL A 284 18.96 -6.12 16.76
N ASN A 285 19.97 -5.28 16.57
CA ASN A 285 19.92 -3.89 16.97
C ASN A 285 19.31 -3.06 15.83
N THR A 286 18.12 -2.50 16.05
CA THR A 286 17.44 -1.61 15.09
C THR A 286 17.53 -0.15 15.59
N PRO A 287 17.27 0.85 14.74
CA PRO A 287 17.19 2.25 15.18
C PRO A 287 16.16 2.51 16.30
N ALA A 288 15.10 1.70 16.36
CA ALA A 288 14.08 1.78 17.41
C ALA A 288 14.48 1.04 18.70
N GLY A 289 15.58 0.29 18.67
CA GLY A 289 16.10 -0.52 19.78
C GLY A 289 16.30 -1.99 19.40
N PRO A 290 16.77 -2.81 20.34
CA PRO A 290 16.93 -4.25 20.14
C PRO A 290 15.59 -4.95 19.93
N SER A 291 15.52 -5.84 18.96
CA SER A 291 14.32 -6.63 18.65
C SER A 291 14.70 -8.03 18.19
N LEU A 292 13.74 -8.95 18.17
CA LEU A 292 13.89 -10.31 17.67
C LEU A 292 13.21 -10.43 16.30
N ILE A 293 13.85 -11.04 15.30
CA ILE A 293 13.16 -11.44 14.07
C ILE A 293 12.90 -12.95 14.20
N PRO A 294 11.64 -13.38 14.42
CA PRO A 294 11.33 -14.80 14.57
C PRO A 294 11.62 -15.58 13.30
N GLY A 295 12.23 -16.75 13.44
CA GLY A 295 12.59 -17.57 12.31
C GLY A 295 13.65 -18.62 12.61
N HIS A 296 14.00 -19.39 11.59
CA HIS A 296 14.97 -20.48 11.70
C HIS A 296 16.08 -20.31 10.65
N ILE A 297 17.31 -20.67 11.03
CA ILE A 297 18.38 -20.88 10.05
C ILE A 297 18.27 -22.30 9.52
N VAL A 298 18.01 -22.42 8.22
CA VAL A 298 17.96 -23.70 7.50
C VAL A 298 19.05 -23.75 6.44
N THR A 299 19.23 -24.90 5.78
CA THR A 299 20.12 -25.00 4.61
C THR A 299 19.28 -24.80 3.35
N ASN A 300 19.57 -23.80 2.53
CA ASN A 300 18.84 -23.58 1.29
C ASN A 300 19.18 -24.68 0.28
N GLU A 301 18.20 -25.47 -0.14
CA GLU A 301 18.38 -26.57 -1.10
C GLU A 301 18.96 -26.12 -2.46
N ASN A 302 18.70 -24.88 -2.87
CA ASN A 302 19.17 -24.37 -4.16
C ASN A 302 20.67 -24.01 -4.14
N THR A 303 21.18 -23.55 -3.01
CA THR A 303 22.56 -23.03 -2.89
C THR A 303 23.45 -23.88 -1.97
N ASN A 304 22.85 -24.79 -1.18
CA ASN A 304 23.48 -25.49 -0.07
C ASN A 304 24.15 -24.59 0.98
N GLU A 305 23.76 -23.31 1.05
CA GLU A 305 24.24 -22.36 2.04
C GLU A 305 23.22 -22.17 3.18
N PRO A 306 23.66 -21.82 4.40
CA PRO A 306 22.76 -21.40 5.47
C PRO A 306 21.90 -20.21 5.04
N PHE A 307 20.61 -20.25 5.33
CA PHE A 307 19.65 -19.23 4.98
C PHE A 307 18.67 -19.02 6.14
N PHE A 308 18.31 -17.77 6.41
CA PHE A 308 17.35 -17.45 7.45
C PHE A 308 15.93 -17.40 6.85
N LEU A 309 15.04 -18.22 7.39
CA LEU A 309 13.62 -18.20 7.09
C LEU A 309 12.87 -17.51 8.22
N ALA A 310 12.32 -16.32 7.93
CA ALA A 310 11.37 -15.69 8.82
C ALA A 310 10.11 -16.56 8.93
N GLY A 311 9.63 -16.73 10.14
CA GLY A 311 8.45 -17.54 10.42
C GLY A 311 8.31 -17.86 11.90
N GLN A 312 7.16 -18.42 12.24
CA GLN A 312 6.84 -18.82 13.60
C GLN A 312 6.18 -20.20 13.61
N VAL A 313 6.29 -20.88 14.74
CA VAL A 313 5.49 -22.08 14.99
C VAL A 313 4.13 -21.61 15.48
N LEU A 314 3.08 -21.91 14.71
CA LEU A 314 1.73 -21.41 14.93
C LEU A 314 0.74 -22.57 14.90
N GLN A 315 -0.40 -22.40 15.55
CA GLN A 315 -1.51 -23.32 15.44
C GLN A 315 -2.26 -23.05 14.12
N THR A 316 -2.30 -24.06 13.26
CA THR A 316 -3.02 -24.04 11.97
C THR A 316 -4.15 -25.07 11.98
N SER A 317 -4.93 -25.12 10.90
CA SER A 317 -5.94 -26.17 10.71
C SER A 317 -5.36 -27.59 10.72
N ASN A 318 -4.07 -27.75 10.41
CA ASN A 318 -3.38 -29.03 10.34
C ASN A 318 -2.66 -29.42 11.64
N GLY A 319 -2.69 -28.55 12.65
CA GLY A 319 -1.96 -28.72 13.90
C GLY A 319 -0.94 -27.61 14.12
N GLU A 320 -0.01 -27.84 15.04
CA GLU A 320 1.06 -26.88 15.29
C GLU A 320 2.21 -27.09 14.29
N GLU A 321 2.48 -26.10 13.45
CA GLU A 321 3.51 -26.18 12.40
C GLU A 321 4.28 -24.88 12.22
N PHE A 322 5.45 -24.95 11.58
CA PHE A 322 6.23 -23.77 11.24
C PHE A 322 5.67 -23.12 9.96
N VAL A 323 5.11 -21.92 10.11
CA VAL A 323 4.58 -21.12 9.01
C VAL A 323 5.61 -20.06 8.62
N CYS A 324 5.97 -20.02 7.33
CA CYS A 324 6.85 -18.98 6.80
C CYS A 324 6.08 -17.66 6.69
N GLY A 325 6.61 -16.62 7.34
CA GLY A 325 5.91 -15.36 7.45
C GLY A 325 6.52 -14.45 8.50
N GLN A 326 5.85 -13.33 8.74
CA GLN A 326 6.23 -12.40 9.81
C GLN A 326 4.99 -11.71 10.37
N THR A 327 5.08 -11.26 11.62
CA THR A 327 4.03 -10.44 12.21
C THR A 327 4.22 -8.98 11.80
N ILE A 328 3.16 -8.37 11.29
CA ILE A 328 3.07 -6.93 11.07
C ILE A 328 2.17 -6.29 12.13
N LYS A 329 2.57 -5.11 12.62
CA LYS A 329 1.77 -4.30 13.52
C LYS A 329 0.91 -3.33 12.70
N ASN A 330 -0.41 -3.45 12.79
CA ASN A 330 -1.33 -2.49 12.18
C ASN A 330 -1.55 -1.26 13.07
N LYS A 331 -2.14 -0.20 12.50
CA LYS A 331 -2.51 1.05 13.21
C LYS A 331 -3.26 0.88 14.53
N ASN A 332 -4.05 -0.18 14.67
CA ASN A 332 -4.88 -0.41 15.85
C ASN A 332 -4.15 -1.23 16.93
N ASP A 333 -2.81 -1.27 16.89
CA ASP A 333 -1.96 -2.18 17.69
C ASP A 333 -2.32 -3.67 17.54
N LEU A 334 -3.09 -4.00 16.51
CA LEU A 334 -3.42 -5.36 16.13
C LEU A 334 -2.24 -5.96 15.40
N HIS A 335 -1.70 -7.02 15.97
CA HIS A 335 -0.66 -7.84 15.37
C HIS A 335 -1.30 -8.85 14.43
N ARG A 336 -0.81 -8.93 13.19
CA ARG A 336 -1.27 -9.89 12.20
C ARG A 336 -0.08 -10.63 11.61
N PHE A 337 -0.11 -11.94 11.67
CA PHE A 337 0.82 -12.77 10.91
C PHE A 337 0.47 -12.73 9.43
N ILE A 338 1.48 -12.51 8.60
CA ILE A 338 1.36 -12.56 7.14
C ILE A 338 2.31 -13.62 6.61
N GLU A 339 1.78 -14.52 5.80
CA GLU A 339 2.59 -15.50 5.08
C GLU A 339 3.43 -14.83 4.00
N GLY A 340 4.58 -15.43 3.73
CA GLY A 340 5.45 -14.97 2.67
C GLY A 340 6.78 -15.69 2.67
N GLN A 341 7.70 -15.15 1.89
CA GLN A 341 9.01 -15.73 1.70
C GLN A 341 10.09 -14.69 2.00
N THR A 342 11.05 -15.07 2.84
CA THR A 342 12.30 -14.33 2.99
C THR A 342 13.13 -14.46 1.72
N VAL A 343 13.69 -13.36 1.25
CA VAL A 343 14.59 -13.32 0.09
C VAL A 343 15.87 -12.58 0.46
N LEU A 344 16.98 -13.00 -0.13
CA LEU A 344 18.25 -12.28 -0.02
C LEU A 344 18.40 -11.35 -1.22
N SER A 345 18.42 -10.04 -0.96
CA SER A 345 18.70 -8.98 -1.92
C SER A 345 20.12 -8.45 -1.75
N GLU A 346 20.56 -7.54 -2.62
CA GLU A 346 21.85 -6.84 -2.48
C GLU A 346 21.92 -6.00 -1.19
N GLU A 347 20.78 -5.50 -0.72
CA GLU A 347 20.64 -4.71 0.52
C GLU A 347 20.43 -5.59 1.76
N GLY A 348 20.48 -6.91 1.62
CA GLY A 348 20.29 -7.86 2.72
C GLY A 348 18.96 -8.62 2.65
N LEU A 349 18.53 -9.15 3.81
CA LEU A 349 17.32 -9.96 3.91
C LEU A 349 16.08 -9.08 3.80
N LYS A 350 15.20 -9.41 2.86
CA LYS A 350 13.90 -8.77 2.65
C LYS A 350 12.79 -9.81 2.75
N PHE A 351 11.54 -9.36 2.78
CA PHE A 351 10.37 -10.22 2.84
C PHE A 351 9.40 -9.90 1.72
N ILE A 352 8.85 -10.94 1.11
CA ILE A 352 7.84 -10.81 0.07
C ILE A 352 6.57 -11.53 0.55
N PRO A 353 5.47 -10.80 0.81
CA PRO A 353 4.20 -11.43 1.20
C PRO A 353 3.65 -12.28 0.05
N GLY A 354 3.14 -13.45 0.38
CA GLY A 354 2.60 -14.39 -0.59
C GLY A 354 2.47 -15.80 -0.04
N LYS A 355 2.02 -16.72 -0.91
CA LYS A 355 1.87 -18.14 -0.58
C LYS A 355 2.55 -18.99 -1.63
N ILE A 356 3.06 -20.14 -1.20
CA ILE A 356 3.49 -21.20 -2.11
C ILE A 356 2.27 -22.06 -2.39
N ILE A 357 1.88 -22.19 -3.66
CA ILE A 357 0.78 -23.05 -4.09
C ILE A 357 1.30 -24.19 -4.95
N ASN A 358 0.62 -25.34 -4.90
CA ASN A 358 0.92 -26.47 -5.75
C ASN A 358 -0.02 -26.48 -6.96
N THR A 359 0.53 -26.29 -8.16
CA THR A 359 -0.25 -26.29 -9.42
C THR A 359 -0.37 -27.69 -10.04
N GLY A 360 0.13 -28.72 -9.35
CA GLY A 360 0.20 -30.12 -9.79
C GLY A 360 1.46 -30.44 -10.60
N LEU A 361 1.94 -29.49 -11.44
CA LEU A 361 3.19 -29.63 -12.20
C LEU A 361 4.40 -29.15 -11.40
N GLU A 362 4.23 -28.05 -10.68
CA GLU A 362 5.26 -27.45 -9.86
C GLU A 362 4.63 -26.63 -8.73
N GLU A 363 5.45 -26.35 -7.71
CA GLU A 363 5.10 -25.38 -6.68
C GLU A 363 5.52 -23.99 -7.15
N VAL A 364 4.63 -23.02 -7.01
CA VAL A 364 4.82 -21.65 -7.46
C VAL A 364 4.60 -20.72 -6.29
N PHE A 365 5.48 -19.73 -6.13
CA PHE A 365 5.27 -18.65 -5.19
C PHE A 365 4.36 -17.60 -5.84
N VAL A 366 3.21 -17.35 -5.23
CA VAL A 366 2.24 -16.34 -5.67
C VAL A 366 2.29 -15.17 -4.69
N PRO A 367 2.73 -13.98 -5.13
CA PRO A 367 2.68 -12.80 -4.28
C PRO A 367 1.23 -12.40 -4.02
N GLY A 368 0.96 -11.98 -2.80
CA GLY A 368 -0.39 -11.63 -2.35
C GLY A 368 -0.50 -11.69 -0.84
N GLN A 369 -1.73 -11.52 -0.35
CA GLN A 369 -1.98 -11.50 1.08
C GLN A 369 -3.35 -12.08 1.42
N THR A 370 -3.41 -12.76 2.57
CA THR A 370 -4.68 -13.19 3.16
C THR A 370 -5.38 -11.99 3.79
N ILE A 371 -6.62 -11.74 3.38
CA ILE A 371 -7.49 -10.71 3.94
C ILE A 371 -8.81 -11.30 4.43
N LEU A 372 -9.45 -10.60 5.35
CA LEU A 372 -10.81 -10.90 5.78
C LEU A 372 -11.79 -10.10 4.93
N THR A 373 -12.59 -10.78 4.11
CA THR A 373 -13.70 -10.18 3.36
C THR A 373 -15.04 -10.50 4.05
N PRO A 374 -16.14 -9.83 3.69
CA PRO A 374 -17.48 -10.19 4.18
C PRO A 374 -17.86 -11.66 3.90
N GLU A 375 -17.32 -12.24 2.83
CA GLU A 375 -17.52 -13.63 2.41
C GLU A 375 -16.60 -14.63 3.14
N GLY A 376 -15.65 -14.15 3.94
CA GLY A 376 -14.75 -14.97 4.74
C GLY A 376 -13.27 -14.65 4.51
N VAL A 377 -12.40 -15.53 4.98
CA VAL A 377 -10.95 -15.39 4.81
C VAL A 377 -10.57 -15.78 3.39
N GLN A 378 -9.90 -14.89 2.67
CA GLN A 378 -9.51 -15.11 1.28
C GLN A 378 -8.08 -14.62 1.02
N PHE A 379 -7.33 -15.40 0.23
CA PHE A 379 -6.06 -14.95 -0.30
C PHE A 379 -6.28 -14.12 -1.57
N VAL A 380 -5.79 -12.88 -1.57
CA VAL A 380 -5.84 -11.99 -2.73
C VAL A 380 -4.47 -11.95 -3.38
N PRO A 381 -4.31 -12.51 -4.60
CA PRO A 381 -3.06 -12.41 -5.35
C PRO A 381 -2.86 -10.97 -5.85
N GLY A 382 -1.60 -10.53 -5.90
CA GLY A 382 -1.24 -9.16 -6.27
C GLY A 382 -0.05 -8.66 -5.47
N GLN A 383 0.52 -7.53 -5.88
CA GLN A 383 1.54 -6.87 -5.06
C GLN A 383 0.84 -5.95 -4.07
N THR A 384 1.02 -6.21 -2.78
CA THR A 384 0.52 -5.30 -1.76
C THR A 384 1.65 -4.43 -1.24
N VAL A 385 1.42 -3.11 -1.23
CA VAL A 385 2.26 -2.15 -0.52
C VAL A 385 1.52 -1.80 0.76
N THR A 386 2.08 -2.20 1.90
CA THR A 386 1.59 -1.78 3.21
C THR A 386 2.06 -0.34 3.45
N GLU A 387 1.25 0.64 3.08
CA GLU A 387 1.50 2.03 3.41
C GLU A 387 1.06 2.34 4.84
N GLU A 388 1.54 3.45 5.40
CA GLU A 388 1.08 3.94 6.70
C GLU A 388 -0.44 3.99 6.78
N ASN A 389 -1.18 4.17 5.68
CA ASN A 389 -2.65 4.26 5.65
C ASN A 389 -3.44 2.97 5.42
N GLY A 390 -2.77 1.83 5.20
CA GLY A 390 -3.43 0.56 4.94
C GLY A 390 -2.69 -0.28 3.92
N ILE A 391 -3.34 -1.36 3.46
CA ILE A 391 -2.82 -2.20 2.39
C ILE A 391 -3.33 -1.60 1.07
N THR A 392 -2.41 -1.12 0.25
CA THR A 392 -2.64 -0.72 -1.14
C THR A 392 -2.28 -1.89 -2.05
N PHE A 393 -3.16 -2.22 -3.01
CA PHE A 393 -3.01 -3.33 -3.96
C PHE A 393 -2.58 -2.82 -5.34
#